data_AF-A0A915NJH1-F1
#
_entry.id   AF-A0A915NJH1-F1
#
_cell.length_a   1.000
_cell.length_b   1.000
_cell.length_c   1.000
_cell.angle_alpha   90.00
_cell.angle_beta   90.00
_cell.angle_gamma   90.00
#
_symmetry.space_group_name_H-M   'P 1'
#
loop_
_entity.id
_entity.type
_entity.pdbx_description
1 polymer ?
#
loop_
_entity_poly.entity_id
_entity_poly.type
_entity_poly.pdbx_seq_one_letter_code
_entity_poly.pdbx_strand_id
1 'polypeptide(L)'
;LSVPLLLVGDFNTPSHQDWIEETKQSHYGRVIEWPTTKILTEAGFTDTFRALNDPIEEPGTTWPFNYDKARADRNEPADRIDFIFYQGSQLIPLEAFTYPKNKNLSPQEWPSDHAAVVVDFIWEQEVVDYDEDGI
;
A
#
# COMPACT_ATOMS: atom_id res chain seq x y z
N LEU A 1 -12.82 -13.97 19.30
CA LEU A 1 -11.95 -13.05 18.54
C LEU A 1 -11.90 -13.54 17.09
N SER A 2 -12.03 -12.66 16.10
CA SER A 2 -11.77 -13.03 14.70
C SER A 2 -10.26 -13.13 14.45
N VAL A 3 -9.87 -14.03 13.56
CA VAL A 3 -8.48 -14.17 13.09
C VAL A 3 -8.08 -12.90 12.33
N PRO A 4 -6.96 -12.22 12.67
CA PRO A 4 -6.46 -11.10 11.90
C PRO A 4 -6.06 -11.53 10.49
N LEU A 5 -6.40 -10.71 9.49
CA LEU A 5 -6.09 -10.98 8.09
C LEU A 5 -5.20 -9.88 7.53
N LEU A 6 -4.20 -10.30 6.76
CA LEU A 6 -3.39 -9.43 5.90
C LEU A 6 -3.60 -9.89 4.46
N LEU A 7 -3.96 -8.97 3.58
CA LEU A 7 -4.04 -9.19 2.15
C LEU A 7 -3.01 -8.30 1.47
N VAL A 8 -2.01 -8.93 0.84
CA VAL A 8 -0.81 -8.24 0.35
C VAL A 8 -0.46 -8.64 -1.07
N GLY A 9 0.20 -7.74 -1.79
CA GLY A 9 0.80 -8.02 -3.10
C GLY A 9 0.61 -6.90 -4.11
N ASP A 10 0.96 -7.20 -5.36
CA ASP A 10 0.70 -6.37 -6.54
C ASP A 10 -0.72 -6.64 -7.06
N PHE A 11 -1.57 -5.62 -7.05
CA PHE A 11 -2.95 -5.71 -7.50
C PHE A 11 -3.12 -5.28 -8.97
N ASN A 12 -2.06 -4.79 -9.63
CA ASN A 12 -2.07 -4.26 -11.00
C ASN A 12 -3.18 -3.21 -11.25
N THR A 13 -3.57 -2.48 -10.20
CA THR A 13 -4.58 -1.42 -10.26
C THR A 13 -4.28 -0.38 -9.19
N PRO A 14 -4.50 0.91 -9.46
CA PRO A 14 -4.32 1.95 -8.45
C PRO A 14 -5.39 1.93 -7.35
N SER A 15 -5.21 2.77 -6.33
CA SER A 15 -6.17 2.93 -5.24
C SER A 15 -7.28 3.94 -5.57
N HIS A 16 -8.53 3.60 -5.22
CA HIS A 16 -9.63 4.57 -5.16
C HIS A 16 -9.38 5.70 -4.16
N GLN A 17 -8.48 5.51 -3.19
CA GLN A 17 -8.06 6.53 -2.22
C GLN A 17 -6.91 7.40 -2.72
N ASP A 18 -6.25 7.01 -3.82
CA ASP A 18 -5.16 7.79 -4.43
C ASP A 18 -5.68 8.65 -5.59
N TRP A 19 -6.61 8.14 -6.40
CA TRP A 19 -7.18 8.84 -7.56
C TRP A 19 -8.40 9.70 -7.18
N ILE A 20 -8.17 10.69 -6.31
CA ILE A 20 -9.17 11.57 -5.72
C ILE A 20 -9.09 13.00 -6.28
N GLU A 21 -10.05 13.86 -5.91
CA GLU A 21 -10.14 15.24 -6.42
C GLU A 21 -8.88 16.06 -6.07
N GLU A 22 -8.34 15.85 -4.88
CA GLU A 22 -7.17 16.52 -4.33
C GLU A 22 -5.88 16.20 -5.09
N THR A 23 -5.77 14.98 -5.64
CA THR A 23 -4.56 14.49 -6.34
C THR A 23 -4.75 14.46 -7.86
N LYS A 24 -5.93 14.83 -8.38
CA LYS A 24 -6.26 14.67 -9.81
C LYS A 24 -5.25 15.30 -10.76
N GLN A 25 -4.55 16.37 -10.36
CA GLN A 25 -3.53 17.01 -11.20
C GLN A 25 -2.35 16.08 -11.49
N SER A 26 -2.00 15.20 -10.53
CA SER A 26 -1.02 14.13 -10.71
C SER A 26 -1.57 12.96 -11.53
N HIS A 27 -2.91 12.84 -11.63
CA HIS A 27 -3.63 11.78 -12.32
C HIS A 27 -4.32 12.28 -13.61
N TYR A 28 -3.67 13.17 -14.36
CA TYR A 28 -4.14 13.68 -15.66
C TYR A 28 -5.53 14.35 -15.62
N GLY A 29 -5.87 14.98 -14.50
CA GLY A 29 -7.16 15.63 -14.27
C GLY A 29 -8.31 14.66 -14.02
N ARG A 30 -8.03 13.40 -13.66
CA ARG A 30 -9.04 12.35 -13.46
C ARG A 30 -9.21 11.99 -11.99
N VAL A 31 -10.44 11.63 -11.66
CA VAL A 31 -10.84 11.02 -10.39
C VAL A 31 -11.44 9.67 -10.75
N ILE A 32 -10.93 8.60 -10.17
CA ILE A 32 -11.33 7.23 -10.52
C ILE A 32 -11.48 6.41 -9.24
N GLU A 33 -12.69 5.92 -9.02
CA GLU A 33 -12.96 4.93 -7.97
C GLU A 33 -12.58 3.53 -8.46
N TRP A 34 -11.30 3.18 -8.35
CA TRP A 34 -10.80 1.87 -8.76
C TRP A 34 -11.54 0.74 -8.02
N PRO A 35 -12.33 -0.11 -8.72
CA PRO A 35 -13.25 -1.04 -8.07
C PRO A 35 -12.55 -2.07 -7.19
N THR A 36 -11.36 -2.52 -7.59
CA THR A 36 -10.61 -3.56 -6.88
C THR A 36 -10.30 -3.16 -5.44
N THR A 37 -9.76 -1.96 -5.23
CA THR A 37 -9.43 -1.49 -3.88
C THR A 37 -10.66 -0.99 -3.13
N LYS A 38 -11.68 -0.46 -3.82
CA LYS A 38 -12.94 -0.02 -3.22
C LYS A 38 -13.73 -1.18 -2.61
N ILE A 39 -13.80 -2.32 -3.29
CA ILE A 39 -14.50 -3.50 -2.77
C ILE A 39 -13.83 -4.01 -1.48
N LEU A 40 -12.51 -3.89 -1.34
CA LEU A 40 -11.80 -4.30 -0.13
C LEU A 40 -12.15 -3.40 1.07
N THR A 41 -12.15 -2.08 0.86
CA THR A 41 -12.52 -1.13 1.92
C THR A 41 -13.99 -1.28 2.32
N GLU A 42 -14.88 -1.52 1.37
CA GLU A 42 -16.30 -1.85 1.62
C GLU A 42 -16.48 -3.20 2.35
N ALA A 43 -15.58 -4.16 2.13
CA ALA A 43 -15.56 -5.45 2.83
C ALA A 43 -14.95 -5.36 4.24
N GLY A 44 -14.50 -4.17 4.67
CA GLY A 44 -13.96 -3.92 6.01
C GLY A 44 -12.45 -4.14 6.14
N PHE A 45 -11.71 -4.23 5.03
CA PHE A 45 -10.26 -4.12 5.05
C PHE A 45 -9.83 -2.65 5.10
N THR A 46 -8.73 -2.38 5.77
CA THR A 46 -8.09 -1.06 5.80
C THR A 46 -6.83 -1.08 4.95
N ASP A 47 -6.70 -0.14 4.00
CA ASP A 47 -5.43 0.15 3.30
C ASP A 47 -4.44 0.74 4.31
N THR A 48 -3.42 -0.02 4.71
CA THR A 48 -2.49 0.42 5.77
C THR A 48 -1.74 1.70 5.38
N PHE A 49 -1.37 1.82 4.10
CA PHE A 49 -0.58 2.93 3.63
C PHE A 49 -1.38 4.22 3.72
N ARG A 50 -2.66 4.18 3.33
CA ARG A 50 -3.55 5.35 3.42
C ARG A 50 -4.12 5.61 4.80
N ALA A 51 -4.15 4.60 5.67
CA ALA A 51 -4.46 4.82 7.08
C ALA A 51 -3.39 5.68 7.79
N LEU A 52 -2.14 5.64 7.31
CA LEU A 52 -1.00 6.31 7.94
C LEU A 52 -0.43 7.49 7.14
N ASN A 53 -0.73 7.60 5.84
CA ASN A 53 -0.13 8.60 4.97
C ASN A 53 -1.18 9.35 4.16
N ASP A 54 -1.00 10.67 4.08
CA ASP A 54 -1.78 11.54 3.21
C ASP A 54 -1.39 11.32 1.73
N PRO A 55 -2.35 11.20 0.79
CA PRO A 55 -2.07 10.92 -0.61
C PRO A 55 -1.40 12.08 -1.37
N ILE A 56 -1.47 13.31 -0.86
CA ILE A 56 -0.78 14.48 -1.44
C ILE A 56 0.68 14.50 -0.97
N GLU A 57 0.90 14.39 0.34
CA GLU A 57 2.24 14.51 0.93
C GLU A 57 3.11 13.28 0.66
N GLU A 58 2.51 12.08 0.69
CA GLU A 58 3.19 10.82 0.45
C GLU A 58 2.39 9.97 -0.55
N PRO A 59 2.58 10.18 -1.86
CA PRO A 59 1.86 9.43 -2.90
C PRO A 59 2.15 7.93 -2.88
N GLY A 60 3.30 7.50 -2.34
CA GLY A 60 3.62 6.09 -2.17
C GLY A 60 3.70 5.29 -3.46
N THR A 61 4.04 5.91 -4.60
CA THR A 61 4.19 5.22 -5.90
C THR A 61 5.09 4.00 -5.76
N THR A 62 4.54 2.82 -6.06
CA THR A 62 5.28 1.57 -6.06
C THR A 62 5.70 1.18 -7.47
N TRP A 63 4.99 1.64 -8.51
CA TRP A 63 5.33 1.32 -9.88
C TRP A 63 5.06 2.48 -10.86
N PRO A 64 5.94 2.74 -11.83
CA PRO A 64 7.25 2.14 -11.96
C PRO A 64 8.27 2.87 -11.06
N PHE A 65 9.09 2.12 -10.32
CA PHE A 65 9.97 2.63 -9.27
C PHE A 65 11.29 3.21 -9.79
N ASN A 66 11.85 2.63 -10.85
CA ASN A 66 13.15 3.00 -11.43
C ASN A 66 13.05 3.43 -12.91
N TYR A 67 11.87 3.88 -13.35
CA TYR A 67 11.70 4.34 -14.74
C TYR A 67 12.07 5.81 -14.87
N ASP A 68 12.88 6.13 -15.87
CA ASP A 68 13.16 7.49 -16.29
C ASP A 68 11.82 8.20 -16.55
N LYS A 69 11.52 9.25 -15.78
CA LYS A 69 10.26 10.02 -15.89
C LYS A 69 10.05 10.56 -17.31
N ALA A 70 11.11 10.65 -18.12
CA ALA A 70 11.02 11.00 -19.54
C ALA A 70 10.29 9.95 -20.41
N ARG A 71 10.11 8.72 -19.91
CA ARG A 71 9.41 7.61 -20.58
C ARG A 71 8.13 7.16 -19.89
N ALA A 72 7.75 7.77 -18.75
CA ALA A 72 6.38 7.72 -18.29
C ALA A 72 5.54 8.43 -19.35
N ASP A 73 5.09 7.65 -20.33
CA ASP A 73 4.24 8.15 -21.37
C ASP A 73 2.89 8.54 -20.75
N ARG A 74 2.04 9.23 -21.49
CA ARG A 74 0.72 9.60 -20.99
C ARG A 74 -0.23 8.39 -20.83
N ASN A 75 0.21 7.19 -21.22
CA ASN A 75 -0.62 6.00 -21.22
C ASN A 75 -0.46 5.20 -19.92
N GLU A 76 0.67 5.32 -19.24
CA GLU A 76 0.95 4.55 -18.02
C GLU A 76 1.42 5.45 -16.85
N PRO A 77 0.48 5.87 -15.98
CA PRO A 77 0.80 6.66 -14.81
C PRO A 77 1.74 5.93 -13.85
N ALA A 78 2.50 6.69 -13.08
CA ALA A 78 3.23 6.17 -11.94
C ALA A 78 2.30 6.10 -10.73
N ASP A 79 1.93 4.89 -10.33
CA ASP A 79 0.90 4.59 -9.35
C ASP A 79 1.41 3.76 -8.17
N ARG A 80 0.62 3.77 -7.10
CA ARG A 80 0.71 2.78 -6.04
C ARG A 80 -0.21 1.62 -6.39
N ILE A 81 0.37 0.48 -6.75
CA ILE A 81 -0.36 -0.74 -7.16
C ILE A 81 -0.03 -1.95 -6.29
N ASP A 82 0.95 -1.82 -5.39
CA ASP A 82 1.28 -2.79 -4.37
C ASP A 82 0.68 -2.35 -3.04
N PHE A 83 0.02 -3.27 -2.33
CA PHE A 83 -0.75 -2.94 -1.14
C PHE A 83 -0.50 -3.92 0.00
N ILE A 84 -0.71 -3.42 1.21
CA ILE A 84 -0.94 -4.22 2.40
C ILE A 84 -2.29 -3.75 2.96
N PHE A 85 -3.31 -4.58 2.82
CA PHE A 85 -4.61 -4.38 3.46
C PHE A 85 -4.67 -5.23 4.74
N TYR A 86 -5.27 -4.71 5.80
CA TYR A 86 -5.46 -5.46 7.03
C TYR A 86 -6.92 -5.44 7.51
N GLN A 87 -7.32 -6.49 8.21
CA GLN A 87 -8.59 -6.58 8.92
C GLN A 87 -8.39 -7.30 10.25
N GLY A 88 -9.00 -6.78 11.31
CA GLY A 88 -8.93 -7.35 12.66
C GLY A 88 -8.35 -6.36 13.66
N SER A 89 -8.97 -6.26 14.84
CA SER A 89 -8.65 -5.26 15.87
C SER A 89 -7.34 -5.52 16.61
N GLN A 90 -6.74 -6.70 16.43
CA GLN A 90 -5.48 -7.08 17.08
C GLN A 90 -4.25 -6.49 16.37
N LEU A 91 -4.40 -5.99 15.14
CA LEU A 91 -3.30 -5.40 14.37
C LEU A 91 -3.42 -3.89 14.39
N ILE A 92 -2.40 -3.22 14.93
CA ILE A 92 -2.31 -1.76 14.97
C ILE A 92 -1.13 -1.33 14.09
N PRO A 93 -1.38 -0.70 12.92
CA PRO A 93 -0.30 -0.24 12.06
C PRO A 93 0.40 0.97 12.70
N LEU A 94 1.73 1.00 12.64
CA LEU A 94 2.57 2.04 13.25
C LEU A 94 3.20 2.97 12.21
N GLU A 95 3.78 2.38 11.16
CA GLU A 95 4.42 3.09 10.07
C GLU A 95 4.14 2.33 8.77
N ALA A 96 3.99 3.06 7.66
CA ALA A 96 3.92 2.49 6.33
C ALA A 96 4.72 3.36 5.36
N PHE A 97 5.63 2.75 4.59
CA PHE A 97 6.47 3.46 3.63
C PHE A 97 6.86 2.58 2.44
N THR A 98 7.23 3.21 1.32
CA THR A 98 7.83 2.49 0.19
C THR A 98 9.33 2.35 0.37
N TYR A 99 9.89 1.20 0.00
CA TYR A 99 11.32 0.94 -0.01
C TYR A 99 11.79 0.48 -1.40
N PRO A 100 12.94 0.96 -1.89
CA PRO A 100 13.79 1.97 -1.27
C PRO A 100 13.19 3.39 -1.35
N LYS A 101 13.57 4.26 -0.42
CA LYS A 101 13.15 5.68 -0.46
C LYS A 101 13.86 6.45 -1.59
N ASN A 102 15.06 6.01 -1.97
CA ASN A 102 15.81 6.56 -3.11
C ASN A 102 15.39 5.86 -4.41
N LYS A 103 14.85 6.63 -5.36
CA LYS A 103 14.41 6.14 -6.69
C LYS A 103 15.52 6.16 -7.76
N ASN A 104 16.72 6.63 -7.40
CA ASN A 104 17.88 6.67 -8.31
C ASN A 104 18.86 5.57 -7.92
N LEU A 105 18.45 4.32 -8.14
CA LEU A 105 19.27 3.15 -7.88
C LEU A 105 19.61 2.43 -9.20
N SER A 106 20.82 1.89 -9.27
CA SER A 106 21.17 0.98 -10.36
C SER A 106 20.38 -0.34 -10.23
N PRO A 107 20.18 -1.07 -11.34
CA PRO A 107 19.58 -2.41 -11.28
C PRO A 107 20.36 -3.41 -10.40
N GLN A 108 21.63 -3.14 -10.10
CA GLN A 108 22.42 -3.95 -9.16
C GLN A 108 22.07 -3.65 -7.69
N GLU A 109 21.67 -2.41 -7.37
CA GLU A 109 21.26 -1.99 -6.03
C GLU A 109 19.79 -2.31 -5.75
N TRP A 110 18.93 -2.17 -6.76
CA TRP A 110 17.52 -2.55 -6.68
C TRP A 110 17.06 -3.13 -8.02
N PRO A 111 16.91 -4.46 -8.13
CA PRO A 111 16.66 -5.12 -9.41
C PRO A 111 15.19 -5.09 -9.85
N SER A 112 14.29 -4.62 -8.99
CA SER A 112 12.85 -4.58 -9.25
C SER A 112 12.45 -3.25 -9.91
N ASP A 113 11.48 -3.32 -10.80
CA ASP A 113 10.75 -2.16 -11.31
C ASP A 113 9.63 -1.70 -10.37
N HIS A 114 9.36 -2.45 -9.29
CA HIS A 114 8.50 -2.05 -8.18
C HIS A 114 9.30 -1.61 -6.95
N ALA A 115 8.76 -0.67 -6.19
CA ALA A 115 9.12 -0.42 -4.80
C ALA A 115 8.41 -1.45 -3.92
N ALA A 116 9.07 -1.93 -2.88
CA ALA A 116 8.41 -2.67 -1.82
C ALA A 116 7.53 -1.75 -0.98
N VAL A 117 6.43 -2.28 -0.45
CA VAL A 117 5.64 -1.64 0.61
C VAL A 117 6.02 -2.28 1.94
N VAL A 118 6.39 -1.47 2.92
CA VAL A 118 6.79 -1.91 4.26
C VAL A 118 5.82 -1.32 5.26
N VAL A 119 5.31 -2.15 6.17
CA VAL A 119 4.40 -1.74 7.23
C VAL A 119 4.81 -2.41 8.54
N ASP A 120 4.94 -1.62 9.58
CA ASP A 120 5.16 -2.10 10.94
C ASP A 120 3.84 -2.20 11.69
N PHE A 121 3.61 -3.32 12.39
CA PHE A 121 2.42 -3.55 13.20
C PHE A 121 2.78 -3.88 14.65
N ILE A 122 1.97 -3.39 15.59
CA ILE A 122 1.80 -4.04 16.88
C ILE A 122 0.74 -5.12 16.73
N TRP A 123 1.03 -6.32 17.25
CA TRP A 123 0.04 -7.37 17.43
C TRP A 123 -0.35 -7.45 18.91
N GLU A 124 -1.56 -6.98 19.22
CA GLU A 124 -2.17 -7.15 20.53
C GLU A 124 -2.87 -8.51 20.59
N GLN A 125 -2.24 -9.46 21.29
CA GLN A 125 -2.81 -10.78 21.54
C GLN A 125 -3.26 -10.87 23.01
N GLU A 126 -4.46 -11.41 23.25
CA GLU A 126 -4.71 -12.04 24.55
C GLU A 126 -3.79 -13.26 24.65
N VAL A 127 -3.12 -13.46 25.79
CA VAL A 127 -2.34 -14.68 26.01
C VAL A 127 -3.29 -15.85 25.92
N VAL A 128 -3.19 -16.61 24.84
CA VAL A 128 -3.89 -17.87 24.66
C VAL A 128 -2.83 -18.94 24.85
N ASP A 129 -2.94 -19.67 25.95
CA ASP A 129 -2.22 -20.91 26.18
C ASP A 129 -2.81 -21.95 25.21
N TYR A 130 -2.09 -22.21 24.11
CA TYR A 130 -2.55 -23.12 23.05
C TYR A 130 -2.24 -24.58 23.37
N ASP A 131 -1.34 -24.85 24.31
CA ASP A 131 -0.89 -26.18 24.72
C ASP A 131 -1.37 -26.60 26.12
N GLU A 132 -2.18 -25.76 26.78
CA GLU A 132 -2.76 -25.96 28.11
C GLU A 132 -1.69 -26.22 29.21
N ASP A 133 -0.47 -25.74 29.02
CA ASP A 133 0.65 -25.99 29.94
C ASP A 133 0.72 -24.97 31.11
N GLY A 134 -0.12 -23.95 31.06
CA GLY A 134 -0.23 -22.90 32.06
C GLY A 134 0.94 -21.90 32.07
N ILE A 135 1.74 -21.81 30.99
CA ILE A 135 2.88 -20.90 30.82
C ILE A 135 2.62 -19.86 29.71
#